data_AF-A0A5K1CRQ4-F1
#
_entry.id   AF-A0A5K1CRQ4-F1
#
_cell.length_a   1.000
_cell.length_b   1.000
_cell.length_c   1.000
_cell.angle_alpha   90.00
_cell.angle_beta   90.00
_cell.angle_gamma   90.00
#
_symmetry.space_group_name_H-M   'P 1'
#
loop_
_entity.id
_entity.type
_entity.pdbx_description
1 polymer ?
#
loop_
_entity_poly.entity_id
_entity_poly.type
_entity_poly.pdbx_seq_one_letter_code
_entity_poly.pdbx_strand_id
1 'polypeptide(L)'
;MNDGGNLDHLEYPLVERRKTLPDPCEKEKRVSLWTLIKDNIGKDLSRVCLPVYFNEPISSLQKCFEDLEYSYLLDRAYKYGKT
;
A
#
# COMPACT_ATOMS: atom_id res chain seq x y z
N MET A 1 29.17 -20.78 -1.20
CA MET A 1 28.99 -21.13 -2.62
C MET A 1 27.79 -20.37 -3.14
N ASN A 2 27.89 -19.87 -4.37
CA ASN A 2 26.86 -19.13 -5.08
C ASN A 2 25.62 -20.02 -5.28
N ASP A 3 24.52 -19.71 -4.60
CA ASP A 3 23.21 -20.23 -4.98
C ASP A 3 22.72 -19.42 -6.18
N GLY A 4 23.34 -19.69 -7.34
CA GLY A 4 22.92 -19.23 -8.66
C GLY A 4 21.64 -19.94 -9.07
N GLY A 5 20.57 -19.73 -8.29
CA GLY A 5 19.22 -20.13 -8.63
C GLY A 5 18.83 -19.46 -9.94
N ASN A 6 18.84 -20.24 -11.00
CA ASN A 6 18.35 -19.91 -12.32
C ASN A 6 16.99 -19.15 -12.20
N LEU A 7 16.99 -17.88 -12.63
CA LEU A 7 15.84 -16.97 -12.61
C LEU A 7 14.85 -17.24 -13.77
N ASP A 8 15.09 -18.28 -14.58
CA ASP A 8 14.41 -18.52 -15.86
C ASP A 8 13.02 -19.17 -15.69
N HIS A 9 12.50 -19.27 -14.46
CA HIS A 9 11.20 -19.87 -14.17
C HIS A 9 10.18 -18.91 -13.54
N LEU A 10 10.41 -17.60 -13.58
CA LEU A 10 9.34 -16.64 -13.32
C LEU A 10 8.43 -16.58 -14.55
N GLU A 11 7.23 -17.14 -14.45
CA GLU A 11 6.18 -17.12 -15.50
C GLU A 11 5.66 -15.70 -15.81
N TYR A 12 6.21 -14.67 -15.14
CA TYR A 12 5.82 -13.28 -15.26
C TYR A 12 6.98 -12.42 -15.76
N PRO A 13 6.72 -11.44 -16.63
CA PRO A 13 7.75 -10.56 -17.14
C PRO A 13 8.39 -9.75 -16.00
N LEU A 14 9.70 -9.52 -16.09
CA LEU A 14 10.40 -8.58 -15.22
C LEU A 14 9.95 -7.16 -15.57
N VAL A 15 9.19 -6.52 -14.67
CA VAL A 15 8.67 -5.17 -14.86
C VAL A 15 9.46 -4.17 -14.02
N GLU A 16 10.00 -3.13 -14.65
CA GLU A 16 10.59 -2.00 -13.94
C GLU A 16 9.49 -1.18 -13.24
N ARG A 17 9.61 -0.99 -11.92
CA ARG A 17 8.62 -0.27 -11.10
C ARG A 17 9.12 1.13 -10.78
N ARG A 18 8.21 2.12 -10.82
CA ARG A 18 8.49 3.49 -10.36
C ARG A 18 8.97 3.49 -8.90
N LYS A 19 9.89 4.40 -8.58
CA LYS A 19 10.42 4.56 -7.21
C LYS A 19 9.89 5.80 -6.49
N THR A 20 9.27 6.72 -7.22
CA THR A 20 8.79 7.99 -6.68
C THR A 20 7.41 8.35 -7.25
N LEU A 21 6.69 9.21 -6.54
CA LEU A 21 5.45 9.83 -7.01
C LEU A 21 5.78 11.22 -7.59
N PRO A 22 4.94 11.74 -8.51
CA PRO A 22 4.99 13.15 -8.87
C PRO A 22 4.74 14.06 -7.67
N ASP A 23 5.22 15.30 -7.73
CA ASP A 23 4.92 16.30 -6.71
C ASP A 23 3.41 16.53 -6.57
N PRO A 24 2.88 16.68 -5.34
CA PRO A 24 1.47 16.96 -5.13
C PRO A 24 1.04 18.26 -5.82
N CYS A 25 -0.04 18.22 -6.61
CA CYS A 25 -0.59 19.42 -7.25
C CYS A 25 -1.14 20.44 -6.23
N GLU A 26 -1.67 19.96 -5.11
CA GLU A 26 -2.20 20.82 -4.06
C GLU A 26 -1.17 20.97 -2.93
N LYS A 27 -0.80 22.22 -2.63
CA LYS A 27 -0.06 22.53 -1.40
C LYS A 27 -1.01 22.31 -0.22
N GLU A 28 -0.60 21.54 0.78
CA GLU A 28 -1.40 21.26 1.98
C GLU A 28 -2.07 22.54 2.51
N LYS A 29 -3.39 22.64 2.33
CA LYS A 29 -4.17 23.68 3.00
C LYS A 29 -4.25 23.30 4.48
N ARG A 30 -4.05 24.28 5.37
CA ARG A 30 -4.07 24.12 6.84
C ARG A 30 -5.45 23.78 7.43
N VAL A 31 -6.29 23.04 6.72
CA VAL A 31 -7.55 22.55 7.28
C VAL A 31 -7.21 21.35 8.15
N SER A 32 -7.48 21.45 9.45
CA SER A 32 -7.17 20.39 10.39
C SER A 32 -8.05 19.17 10.15
N LEU A 33 -7.44 17.99 9.98
CA LEU A 33 -8.14 16.71 9.91
C LEU A 33 -9.05 16.51 11.14
N TRP A 34 -8.61 16.99 12.31
CA TRP A 34 -9.39 16.95 13.54
C TRP A 34 -10.73 17.72 13.42
N THR A 35 -10.73 18.85 12.72
CA THR A 35 -11.95 19.65 12.49
C THR A 35 -12.97 18.89 11.65
N LEU A 36 -12.54 18.08 10.69
CA LEU A 36 -13.44 17.23 9.91
C LEU A 36 -13.94 16.03 10.70
N ILE A 37 -13.07 15.42 11.51
CA ILE A 37 -13.42 14.27 12.34
C ILE A 37 -14.48 14.67 13.38
N LYS A 38 -14.30 15.81 14.08
CA LYS A 38 -15.26 16.25 15.12
C LYS A 38 -16.69 16.40 14.60
N ASP A 39 -16.87 16.84 13.36
CA ASP A 39 -18.19 17.08 12.76
C ASP A 39 -18.85 15.78 12.23
N ASN A 40 -18.10 14.67 12.25
CA ASN A 40 -18.54 13.35 11.78
C ASN A 40 -18.44 12.25 12.85
N ILE A 41 -18.23 12.60 14.12
CA ILE A 41 -18.28 11.64 15.23
C ILE A 41 -19.64 10.95 15.26
N GLY A 42 -19.62 9.61 15.37
CA GLY A 42 -20.81 8.78 15.37
C GLY A 42 -21.39 8.49 13.97
N LYS A 43 -20.80 9.02 12.90
CA LYS A 43 -21.15 8.67 11.52
C LYS A 43 -20.16 7.67 10.93
N ASP A 44 -20.63 6.91 9.96
CA ASP A 44 -19.77 6.10 9.10
C ASP A 44 -18.97 7.02 8.15
N LEU A 45 -17.67 7.14 8.40
CA LEU A 45 -16.78 8.00 7.62
C LEU A 45 -16.66 7.57 6.15
N SER A 46 -16.95 6.31 5.82
CA SER A 46 -16.97 5.85 4.42
C SER A 46 -18.06 6.54 3.59
N ARG A 47 -19.07 7.11 4.26
CA ARG A 47 -20.19 7.84 3.64
C ARG A 47 -20.02 9.36 3.69
N VAL A 48 -18.90 9.85 4.22
CA VAL A 48 -18.60 11.28 4.34
C VAL A 48 -17.71 11.69 3.16
N CYS A 49 -18.12 12.70 2.41
CA CYS A 49 -17.30 13.26 1.34
C CYS A 49 -16.15 14.07 1.94
N LEU A 50 -14.96 13.46 2.02
CA LEU A 50 -13.73 14.16 2.42
C LEU A 50 -13.11 14.88 1.20
N PRO A 51 -12.52 16.07 1.41
CA PRO A 51 -11.69 16.69 0.38
C PRO A 51 -10.52 15.79 -0.05
N VAL A 52 -10.19 15.77 -1.35
CA VAL A 52 -9.21 14.85 -1.94
C VAL A 52 -7.81 14.94 -1.31
N TYR A 53 -7.42 16.09 -0.78
CA TYR A 53 -6.13 16.29 -0.12
C TYR A 53 -6.00 15.56 1.23
N PHE A 54 -7.07 14.98 1.76
CA PHE A 54 -7.01 14.05 2.89
C PHE A 54 -6.90 12.58 2.48
N ASN A 55 -6.98 12.29 1.18
CA ASN A 55 -6.83 10.94 0.67
C ASN A 55 -5.36 10.68 0.29
N GLU A 56 -4.90 9.47 0.54
CA GLU A 56 -3.67 8.96 -0.05
C GLU A 56 -3.91 8.65 -1.54
N PRO A 57 -2.87 8.71 -2.41
CA PRO A 57 -3.00 8.44 -3.84
C PRO A 57 -3.08 6.94 -4.16
N ILE A 58 -3.83 6.18 -3.35
CA ILE A 58 -4.11 4.76 -3.51
C ILE A 58 -5.56 4.46 -3.11
N SER A 59 -6.14 3.44 -3.73
CA SER A 59 -7.45 2.90 -3.38
C SER A 59 -7.36 1.95 -2.18
N SER A 60 -8.49 1.65 -1.54
CA SER A 60 -8.56 0.65 -0.47
C SER A 60 -8.07 -0.73 -0.94
N LEU A 61 -8.35 -1.11 -2.19
CA LEU A 61 -7.87 -2.38 -2.75
C LEU A 61 -6.35 -2.42 -2.82
N GLN A 62 -5.72 -1.35 -3.32
CA GLN A 62 -4.26 -1.26 -3.36
C GLN A 62 -3.65 -1.29 -1.97
N LYS A 63 -4.29 -0.63 -1.00
CA LYS A 63 -3.87 -0.65 0.40
C LYS A 63 -3.93 -2.05 1.00
N CYS A 64 -4.96 -2.85 0.69
CA CYS A 64 -5.04 -4.26 1.11
C CYS A 64 -3.89 -5.11 0.56
N PHE A 65 -3.29 -4.74 -0.58
CA PHE A 65 -2.15 -5.47 -1.15
C PHE A 65 -0.81 -5.10 -0.49
N GLU A 66 -0.75 -4.06 0.34
CA GLU A 66 0.46 -3.74 1.13
C GLU A 66 0.79 -4.88 2.12
N ASP A 67 -0.23 -5.60 2.62
CA ASP A 67 -0.05 -6.77 3.48
C ASP A 67 0.78 -7.90 2.81
N LEU A 68 0.87 -7.92 1.48
CA LEU A 68 1.61 -8.91 0.71
C LEU A 68 3.03 -8.47 0.33
N GLU A 69 3.49 -7.28 0.75
CA GLU A 69 4.86 -6.79 0.50
C GLU A 69 5.91 -7.81 0.93
N TYR A 70 5.66 -8.49 2.05
CA TYR A 70 6.55 -9.50 2.63
C TYR A 70 5.99 -10.93 2.50
N SER A 71 5.18 -11.21 1.48
CA SER A 71 4.55 -12.53 1.25
C SER A 71 5.55 -13.70 1.21
N TYR A 72 6.80 -13.48 0.77
CA TYR A 72 7.86 -14.49 0.81
C TYR A 72 8.16 -15.05 2.22
N LEU A 73 7.76 -14.33 3.28
CA LEU A 73 7.87 -14.82 4.65
C LEU A 73 6.96 -16.02 4.89
N LEU A 74 5.80 -16.10 4.23
CA LEU A 74 4.91 -17.26 4.29
C LEU A 74 5.56 -18.49 3.66
N ASP A 75 6.24 -18.32 2.52
CA ASP A 75 7.00 -19.41 1.88
C ASP A 75 8.14 -19.91 2.77
N ARG A 76 8.84 -18.99 3.44
CA ARG A 76 9.90 -19.34 4.40
C ARG A 76 9.32 -20.09 5.59
N ALA A 77 8.24 -19.58 6.20
CA ALA A 77 7.58 -20.23 7.32
C ALA A 77 7.14 -21.66 6.96
N TYR A 78 6.58 -21.86 5.77
CA TYR A 78 6.22 -23.19 5.26
C TYR A 78 7.44 -24.13 5.14
N LYS A 79 8.57 -23.64 4.64
CA LYS A 79 9.81 -24.43 4.50
C LYS A 79 10.37 -24.84 5.85
N TYR A 80 10.41 -23.94 6.83
CA TYR A 80 10.97 -24.21 8.17
C TYR A 80 10.00 -24.91 9.11
N GLY A 81 8.69 -24.80 8.92
CA GLY A 81 7.69 -25.51 9.72
C GLY A 81 7.52 -26.99 9.37
N LYS A 82 8.21 -27.48 8.33
CA LYS A 82 8.19 -28.87 7.87
C LYS A 82 9.28 -29.76 8.50
N THR A 83 10.18 -29.19 9.30
CA THR A 83 11.11 -29.92 10.18
C THR A 83 10.47 -30.16 11.54
#